data_AF-A0A6J6N5S7-F1
#
_entry.id   AF-A0A6J6N5S7-F1
#
_cell.length_a   1.000
_cell.length_b   1.000
_cell.length_c   1.000
_cell.angle_alpha   90.00
_cell.angle_beta   90.00
_cell.angle_gamma   90.00
#
_symmetry.space_group_name_H-M   'P 1'
#
loop_
_entity.id
_entity.type
_entity.pdbx_description
1 polymer ?
#
loop_
_entity_poly.entity_id
_entity_poly.type
_entity_poly.pdbx_seq_one_letter_code
_entity_poly.pdbx_strand_id
1 'polypeptide(L)'
;MPFPAKKLNDGEHFMLDVHPHWWFYGPSALFLLGSMICTVFLLGKTSGILGTIVGYLGVATTIVAGALFIVQVVKWRTTYFVVTNHRLIDRQGVVARSGVEIPIKSVDNVNFSQSLFERFVGVGKILIESGGKEGQQVIPFVARPEEVQKVIHEAIQRSRSHGDFEGAPSFTGVARELERLEALWERGTLTDEEFEAQKRRLLG
;
A
#
# COMPACT_ATOMS: atom_id res chain seq x y z
N MET A 1 4.51 -11.65 8.73
CA MET A 1 4.37 -12.98 8.07
C MET A 1 3.91 -12.66 6.67
N PRO A 2 4.49 -13.26 5.62
CA PRO A 2 4.11 -12.96 4.25
C PRO A 2 2.60 -13.19 4.04
N PHE A 3 1.95 -12.30 3.29
CA PHE A 3 0.51 -12.42 3.01
C PHE A 3 0.19 -13.80 2.41
N PRO A 4 -0.83 -14.53 2.91
CA PRO A 4 -1.12 -15.87 2.42
C PRO A 4 -1.58 -15.82 0.96
N ALA A 5 -0.78 -16.38 0.05
CA ALA A 5 -1.04 -16.46 -1.38
C ALA A 5 -2.41 -17.08 -1.73
N LYS A 6 -3.02 -17.83 -0.80
CA LYS A 6 -4.35 -18.45 -0.93
C LYS A 6 -5.51 -17.44 -1.01
N LYS A 7 -5.27 -16.14 -0.82
CA LYS A 7 -6.29 -15.08 -0.93
C LYS A 7 -6.24 -14.27 -2.24
N LEU A 8 -5.38 -14.66 -3.17
CA LEU A 8 -5.27 -14.01 -4.48
C LEU A 8 -6.29 -14.64 -5.45
N ASN A 9 -6.93 -13.83 -6.29
CA ASN A 9 -7.78 -14.34 -7.37
C ASN A 9 -6.92 -15.00 -8.47
N ASP A 10 -7.52 -15.84 -9.31
CA ASP A 10 -6.84 -16.48 -10.44
C ASP A 10 -6.19 -15.44 -11.36
N GLY A 11 -4.87 -15.52 -11.55
CA GLY A 11 -4.07 -14.56 -12.34
C GLY A 11 -3.55 -13.32 -11.58
N GLU A 12 -3.83 -13.19 -10.28
CA GLU A 12 -3.35 -12.08 -9.46
C GLU A 12 -1.93 -12.35 -8.91
N HIS A 13 -0.93 -11.62 -9.41
CA HIS A 13 0.45 -11.74 -8.94
C HIS A 13 0.78 -10.69 -7.87
N PHE A 14 1.63 -11.11 -6.93
CA PHE A 14 2.11 -10.31 -5.82
C PHE A 14 3.25 -9.40 -6.27
N MET A 15 3.11 -8.08 -6.11
CA MET A 15 4.17 -7.13 -6.49
C MET A 15 5.02 -6.72 -5.29
N LEU A 16 4.41 -6.44 -4.14
CA LEU A 16 5.14 -5.93 -2.98
C LEU A 16 4.42 -6.20 -1.65
N ASP A 17 5.16 -6.75 -0.68
CA ASP A 17 4.74 -6.86 0.73
C ASP A 17 5.43 -5.75 1.50
N VAL A 18 4.66 -4.76 1.99
CA VAL A 18 5.22 -3.75 2.87
C VAL A 18 4.70 -3.97 4.28
N HIS A 19 5.60 -4.38 5.16
CA HIS A 19 5.35 -4.37 6.58
C HIS A 19 5.64 -2.96 7.13
N PRO A 20 4.92 -2.51 8.18
CA PRO A 20 5.23 -1.25 8.82
C PRO A 20 6.67 -1.28 9.34
N HIS A 21 7.37 -0.15 9.34
CA HIS A 21 8.75 -0.11 9.83
C HIS A 21 8.83 -0.31 11.36
N TRP A 22 9.94 -0.86 11.88
CA TRP A 22 10.17 -1.11 13.31
C TRP A 22 10.09 0.16 14.18
N TRP A 23 10.26 1.33 13.57
CA TRP A 23 10.05 2.63 14.22
C TRP A 23 8.62 2.84 14.74
N PHE A 24 7.65 2.05 14.26
CA PHE A 24 6.29 1.98 14.81
C PHE A 24 6.27 1.71 16.33
N TYR A 25 7.31 1.08 16.87
CA TYR A 25 7.46 0.80 18.30
C TYR A 25 8.23 1.86 19.08
N GLY A 26 8.87 2.82 18.41
CA GLY A 26 9.80 3.77 19.02
C GLY A 26 9.21 4.47 20.25
N PRO A 27 8.02 5.10 20.14
CA PRO A 27 7.39 5.76 21.28
C PRO A 27 7.03 4.81 22.44
N SER A 28 6.50 3.62 22.15
CA SER A 28 6.11 2.65 23.18
C SER A 28 7.32 2.01 23.87
N ALA A 29 8.39 1.74 23.14
CA ALA A 29 9.64 1.23 23.68
C ALA A 29 10.34 2.29 24.56
N LEU A 30 10.37 3.54 24.12
CA LEU A 30 10.89 4.67 24.91
C LEU A 30 10.08 4.87 26.19
N PHE A 31 8.76 4.75 26.13
CA PHE A 31 7.91 4.86 27.32
C PHE A 31 8.20 3.75 28.34
N LEU A 32 8.36 2.50 27.87
CA LEU A 32 8.72 1.36 28.73
C LEU A 32 10.10 1.54 29.38
N LEU A 33 11.11 1.92 28.60
CA LEU A 33 12.45 2.18 29.11
C LEU A 33 12.44 3.36 30.10
N GLY A 34 11.72 4.43 29.77
CA GLY A 34 11.55 5.59 30.63
C GLY A 34 10.88 5.25 31.95
N SER A 35 9.82 4.43 31.96
CA SER A 35 9.16 4.01 33.20
C SER A 35 10.07 3.15 34.07
N MET A 36 10.85 2.26 33.45
CA MET A 36 11.80 1.39 34.15
C MET A 36 12.93 2.20 34.79
N ILE A 37 13.55 3.12 34.03
CA ILE A 37 14.61 4.00 34.52
C ILE A 37 14.09 4.92 35.64
N CYS A 38 12.91 5.52 35.45
CA CYS A 38 12.29 6.39 36.45
C CYS A 38 12.01 5.63 37.76
N THR A 39 11.50 4.41 37.66
CA THR A 39 11.23 3.55 38.82
C THR A 39 12.50 3.25 39.61
N VAL A 40 13.57 2.83 38.93
CA VAL A 40 14.86 2.51 39.56
C VAL A 40 15.49 3.76 40.20
N PHE A 41 15.41 4.90 39.51
CA PHE A 41 15.94 6.17 40.01
C PHE A 41 15.21 6.66 41.26
N LEU A 42 13.87 6.57 41.29
CA LEU A 42 13.08 6.99 42.44
C LEU A 42 13.32 6.06 43.65
N LEU A 43 13.42 4.75 43.43
CA LEU A 43 13.77 3.78 44.49
C LEU A 43 15.11 4.09 45.16
N GLY A 44 16.10 4.58 44.40
CA GLY A 44 17.40 4.99 44.96
C GLY A 44 17.36 6.29 45.78
N LYS A 45 16.30 7.09 45.68
CA LYS A 45 16.15 8.38 46.37
C LYS A 45 15.18 8.36 47.55
N THR A 46 14.38 7.32 47.71
CA THR A 46 13.39 7.24 48.78
C THR A 46 13.62 6.03 49.67
N SER A 47 13.46 6.21 50.99
CA SER A 47 13.69 5.17 52.00
C SER A 47 12.50 5.05 52.94
N GLY A 48 12.29 3.86 53.51
CA GLY A 48 11.15 3.58 54.40
C GLY A 48 9.84 3.31 53.65
N ILE A 49 8.70 3.61 54.26
CA ILE A 49 7.36 3.32 53.72
C ILE A 49 7.14 3.95 52.33
N LEU A 50 7.68 5.16 52.10
CA LEU A 50 7.61 5.84 50.80
C LEU A 50 8.36 5.06 49.71
N GLY A 51 9.48 4.41 50.04
CA GLY A 51 10.22 3.53 49.13
C GLY A 51 9.41 2.32 48.70
N THR A 52 8.71 1.70 49.64
CA THR A 52 7.84 0.55 49.36
C THR A 52 6.67 0.94 48.44
N ILE A 53 6.01 2.08 48.70
CA ILE A 53 4.90 2.57 47.86
C ILE A 53 5.39 2.89 46.44
N VAL A 54 6.52 3.60 46.31
CA VAL A 54 7.13 3.94 45.02
C VAL A 54 7.53 2.68 44.25
N GLY A 55 8.06 1.66 44.93
CA GLY A 55 8.37 0.37 44.33
C GLY A 55 7.15 -0.31 43.73
N TYR A 56 6.06 -0.42 44.49
CA TYR A 56 4.82 -1.02 43.99
C TYR A 56 4.21 -0.23 42.82
N LEU A 57 4.17 1.10 42.90
CA LEU A 57 3.66 1.95 41.81
C LEU A 57 4.53 1.87 40.55
N GLY A 58 5.85 1.82 40.71
CA GLY A 58 6.78 1.69 39.60
C GLY A 58 6.68 0.34 38.91
N VAL A 59 6.55 -0.75 39.67
CA VAL A 59 6.28 -2.08 39.14
C VAL A 59 4.94 -2.12 38.40
N ALA A 60 3.87 -1.57 38.99
CA ALA A 60 2.57 -1.50 38.34
C ALA A 60 2.62 -0.70 37.03
N THR A 61 3.31 0.44 37.02
CA THR A 61 3.48 1.28 35.82
C THR A 61 4.27 0.54 34.74
N THR A 62 5.32 -0.18 35.12
CA THR A 62 6.15 -0.96 34.19
C THR A 62 5.35 -2.13 33.59
N ILE A 63 4.49 -2.79 34.37
CA ILE A 63 3.59 -3.84 33.87
C ILE A 63 2.61 -3.25 32.84
N VAL A 64 2.00 -2.10 33.14
CA VAL A 64 1.08 -1.43 32.20
C VAL A 64 1.81 -1.01 30.92
N ALA A 65 3.00 -0.42 31.04
CA ALA A 65 3.84 -0.06 29.89
C ALA A 65 4.21 -1.29 29.05
N GLY A 66 4.57 -2.40 29.70
CA GLY A 66 4.82 -3.69 29.06
C GLY A 66 3.60 -4.22 28.31
N ALA A 67 2.42 -4.19 28.92
CA ALA A 67 1.17 -4.61 28.27
C ALA A 67 0.85 -3.76 27.03
N LEU A 68 0.99 -2.43 27.12
CA LEU A 68 0.80 -1.51 26.00
C LEU A 68 1.81 -1.78 24.87
N PHE A 69 3.07 -2.04 25.21
CA PHE A 69 4.09 -2.43 24.23
C PHE A 69 3.72 -3.72 23.52
N ILE A 70 3.29 -4.76 24.25
CA ILE A 70 2.84 -6.02 23.67
C ILE A 70 1.66 -5.79 22.71
N VAL A 71 0.65 -5.02 23.11
CA VAL A 71 -0.50 -4.69 22.24
C VAL A 71 -0.04 -4.01 20.94
N GLN A 72 0.93 -3.10 21.02
CA GLN A 72 1.49 -2.44 19.84
C GLN A 72 2.27 -3.42 18.94
N VAL A 73 3.03 -4.35 19.54
CA VAL A 73 3.71 -5.44 18.83
C VAL A 73 2.72 -6.32 18.09
N VAL A 74 1.60 -6.68 18.73
CA VAL A 74 0.54 -7.45 18.07
C VAL A 74 -0.10 -6.65 16.94
N LYS A 75 -0.43 -5.36 17.15
CA LYS A 75 -0.96 -4.47 16.10
C LYS A 75 -0.08 -4.47 14.86
N TRP A 76 1.22 -4.26 15.04
CA TRP A 76 2.19 -4.28 13.95
C TRP A 76 2.26 -5.63 13.23
N ARG A 77 2.25 -6.74 13.97
CA ARG A 77 2.21 -8.10 13.39
C ARG A 77 0.94 -8.33 12.55
N THR A 78 -0.15 -7.66 12.89
CA THR A 78 -1.46 -7.82 12.23
C THR A 78 -1.74 -6.80 11.13
N THR A 79 -0.93 -5.74 11.03
CA THR A 79 -1.05 -4.72 9.99
C THR A 79 -0.14 -5.04 8.83
N TYR A 80 -0.70 -5.14 7.63
CA TYR A 80 0.07 -5.37 6.41
C TYR A 80 -0.57 -4.62 5.26
N PHE A 81 0.29 -4.05 4.43
CA PHE A 81 -0.09 -3.37 3.20
C PHE A 81 0.45 -4.15 2.01
N VAL A 82 -0.44 -4.57 1.13
CA VAL A 82 -0.14 -5.44 -0.01
C VAL A 82 -0.52 -4.74 -1.31
N VAL A 83 0.44 -4.70 -2.23
CA VAL A 83 0.25 -4.21 -3.60
C VAL A 83 0.19 -5.41 -4.54
N THR A 84 -0.93 -5.56 -5.25
CA THR A 84 -1.10 -6.59 -6.30
C THR A 84 -1.28 -5.94 -7.67
N ASN A 85 -1.36 -6.76 -8.74
CA ASN A 85 -1.64 -6.26 -10.09
C ASN A 85 -3.06 -5.68 -10.27
N HIS A 86 -4.01 -6.02 -9.39
CA HIS A 86 -5.42 -5.70 -9.56
C HIS A 86 -5.95 -4.73 -8.52
N ARG A 87 -5.40 -4.76 -7.30
CA ARG A 87 -5.88 -3.96 -6.16
C ARG A 87 -4.79 -3.69 -5.15
N LEU A 88 -5.01 -2.65 -4.36
CA LEU A 88 -4.27 -2.32 -3.16
C LEU A 88 -5.07 -2.84 -1.97
N ILE A 89 -4.43 -3.60 -1.09
CA ILE A 89 -5.07 -4.20 0.07
C ILE A 89 -4.41 -3.62 1.32
N ASP A 90 -5.16 -2.85 2.09
CA ASP A 90 -4.76 -2.38 3.42
C ASP A 90 -5.60 -3.13 4.47
N ARG A 91 -4.94 -3.88 5.36
CA ARG A 91 -5.62 -4.58 6.46
C ARG A 91 -5.00 -4.22 7.78
N GLN A 92 -5.85 -3.83 8.73
CA GLN A 92 -5.44 -3.36 10.04
C GLN A 92 -6.31 -3.99 11.15
N GLY A 93 -5.75 -4.13 12.34
CA GLY A 93 -6.50 -4.47 13.55
C GLY A 93 -6.16 -5.83 14.17
N VAL A 94 -6.35 -5.91 15.49
CA VAL A 94 -5.98 -7.07 16.32
C VAL A 94 -7.17 -7.96 16.65
N VAL A 95 -8.23 -7.36 17.20
CA VAL A 95 -9.46 -8.04 17.63
C VAL A 95 -10.58 -7.80 16.63
N ALA A 96 -10.90 -6.52 16.39
CA ALA A 96 -11.67 -6.09 15.22
C ALA A 96 -10.70 -5.86 14.07
N ARG A 97 -10.89 -6.58 12.96
CA ARG A 97 -10.08 -6.43 11.75
C ARG A 97 -10.88 -5.61 10.76
N SER A 98 -10.34 -4.46 10.34
CA SER A 98 -10.86 -3.69 9.21
C SER A 98 -9.91 -3.83 8.05
N GLY A 99 -10.45 -3.87 6.84
CA GLY A 99 -9.65 -3.99 5.63
C GLY A 99 -10.33 -3.24 4.51
N VAL A 100 -9.52 -2.49 3.77
CA VAL A 100 -9.92 -1.75 2.59
C VAL A 100 -9.22 -2.37 1.39
N GLU A 101 -9.97 -2.60 0.32
CA GLU A 101 -9.44 -3.07 -0.95
C GLU A 101 -9.77 -2.03 -2.03
N ILE A 102 -8.75 -1.33 -2.53
CA ILE A 102 -8.89 -0.31 -3.58
C ILE A 102 -8.48 -0.93 -4.92
N PRO A 103 -9.38 -1.09 -5.90
CA PRO A 103 -9.02 -1.54 -7.24
C PRO A 103 -7.99 -0.60 -7.87
N ILE A 104 -6.96 -1.13 -8.52
CA ILE A 104 -5.92 -0.31 -9.17
C ILE A 104 -6.51 0.60 -10.25
N LYS A 105 -7.57 0.15 -10.94
CA LYS A 105 -8.30 0.94 -11.94
C LYS A 105 -8.98 2.18 -11.36
N SER A 106 -9.27 2.17 -10.05
CA SER A 106 -9.94 3.26 -9.34
C SER A 106 -8.96 4.18 -8.60
N VAL A 107 -7.66 3.95 -8.72
CA VAL A 107 -6.63 4.82 -8.13
C VAL A 107 -6.38 5.98 -9.09
N ASP A 108 -6.65 7.19 -8.63
CA ASP A 108 -6.46 8.41 -9.42
C ASP A 108 -5.06 8.98 -9.22
N ASN A 109 -4.64 9.06 -7.96
CA ASN A 109 -3.36 9.64 -7.59
C ASN A 109 -2.72 8.92 -6.40
N VAL A 110 -1.39 8.89 -6.40
CA VAL A 110 -0.58 8.29 -5.33
C VAL A 110 0.54 9.25 -4.98
N ASN A 111 0.44 9.83 -3.80
CA ASN A 111 1.43 10.75 -3.26
C ASN A 111 2.17 10.10 -2.08
N PHE A 112 3.41 10.50 -1.85
CA PHE A 112 4.11 10.16 -0.62
C PHE A 112 4.49 11.43 0.13
N SER A 113 4.58 11.32 1.45
CA SER A 113 5.13 12.36 2.30
C SER A 113 6.16 11.76 3.25
N GLN A 114 7.28 12.47 3.37
CA GLN A 114 8.40 12.05 4.19
C GLN A 114 9.12 13.29 4.73
N SER A 115 9.21 13.41 6.05
CA SER A 115 10.05 14.41 6.71
C SER A 115 11.54 14.05 6.61
N LEU A 116 12.44 14.99 6.89
CA LEU A 116 13.90 14.75 6.84
C LEU A 116 14.33 13.59 7.75
N PHE A 117 13.76 13.50 8.94
CA PHE A 117 14.04 12.42 9.87
C PHE A 117 13.47 11.07 9.38
N GLU A 118 12.23 11.08 8.89
CA GLU A 118 11.60 9.93 8.25
C GLU A 118 12.40 9.43 7.04
N ARG A 119 13.03 10.32 6.27
CA ARG A 119 13.95 10.00 5.17
C ARG A 119 15.20 9.28 5.63
N PHE A 120 15.79 9.73 6.73
CA PHE A 120 16.95 9.08 7.33
C PHE A 120 16.63 7.66 7.82
N VAL A 121 15.45 7.47 8.42
CA VAL A 121 15.00 6.16 8.94
C VAL A 121 14.38 5.29 7.83
N GLY A 122 14.18 5.81 6.62
CA GLY A 122 13.62 5.06 5.49
C GLY A 122 12.12 4.77 5.61
N VAL A 123 11.38 5.59 6.36
CA VAL A 123 9.95 5.45 6.64
C VAL A 123 9.19 6.64 6.08
N GLY A 124 7.99 6.47 5.58
CA GLY A 124 7.12 7.60 5.28
C GLY A 124 5.65 7.22 5.26
N LYS A 125 4.85 8.08 4.63
CA LYS A 125 3.41 7.89 4.49
C LYS A 125 3.04 7.91 3.02
N ILE A 126 2.11 7.04 2.63
CA ILE A 126 1.53 7.04 1.29
C ILE A 126 0.09 7.52 1.39
N LEU A 127 -0.27 8.41 0.48
CA LEU A 127 -1.60 8.92 0.30
C LEU A 127 -2.14 8.39 -1.03
N ILE A 128 -3.23 7.63 -0.95
CA ILE A 128 -3.93 7.09 -2.11
C ILE A 128 -5.23 7.85 -2.25
N GLU A 129 -5.43 8.47 -3.40
CA GLU A 129 -6.69 9.09 -3.80
C GLU A 129 -7.40 8.17 -4.78
N SER A 130 -8.67 7.90 -4.49
CA SER A 130 -9.50 7.02 -5.31
C SER A 130 -10.86 7.64 -5.53
N GLY A 131 -11.29 7.69 -6.79
CA GLY A 131 -12.64 8.11 -7.18
C GLY A 131 -13.76 7.16 -6.73
N GLY A 132 -13.44 6.10 -5.99
CA GLY A 132 -14.40 5.21 -5.34
C GLY A 132 -14.93 5.72 -4.00
N LYS A 133 -15.61 4.85 -3.25
CA LYS A 133 -16.23 5.17 -1.95
C LYS A 133 -15.24 5.54 -0.84
N GLU A 134 -13.98 5.15 -0.99
CA GLU A 134 -12.92 5.32 0.00
C GLU A 134 -12.35 6.75 0.01
N GLY A 135 -12.49 7.49 -1.11
CA GLY A 135 -12.08 8.90 -1.26
C GLY A 135 -10.56 9.12 -1.14
N GLN A 136 -10.06 9.07 0.08
CA GLN A 136 -8.66 9.33 0.40
C GLN A 136 -8.20 8.43 1.55
N GLN A 137 -7.17 7.61 1.30
CA GLN A 137 -6.61 6.70 2.30
C GLN A 137 -5.15 7.05 2.59
N VAL A 138 -4.84 7.27 3.87
CA VAL A 138 -3.47 7.52 4.35
C VAL A 138 -2.93 6.24 4.97
N ILE A 139 -1.84 5.72 4.42
CA ILE A 139 -1.13 4.56 4.94
C ILE A 139 0.16 5.06 5.60
N PRO A 140 0.24 5.03 6.94
CA PRO A 140 1.42 5.50 7.65
C PRO A 140 2.48 4.39 7.78
N PHE A 141 3.71 4.81 8.07
CA PHE A 141 4.85 3.93 8.40
C PHE A 141 5.27 2.96 7.29
N VAL A 142 5.08 3.36 6.04
CA VAL A 142 5.48 2.60 4.85
C VAL A 142 7.01 2.65 4.74
N ALA A 143 7.64 1.49 4.63
CA ALA A 143 9.08 1.39 4.38
C ALA A 143 9.38 1.78 2.92
N ARG A 144 10.35 2.69 2.72
CA ARG A 144 10.80 3.18 1.41
C ARG A 144 9.63 3.63 0.52
N PRO A 145 8.91 4.70 0.91
CA PRO A 145 7.66 5.11 0.24
C PRO A 145 7.84 5.45 -1.24
N GLU A 146 9.01 5.96 -1.64
CA GLU A 146 9.35 6.25 -3.05
C GLU A 146 9.33 4.98 -3.93
N GLU A 147 9.92 3.87 -3.45
CA GLU A 147 9.92 2.60 -4.17
C GLU A 147 8.51 2.04 -4.30
N VAL A 148 7.73 2.11 -3.22
CA VAL A 148 6.34 1.65 -3.20
C VAL A 148 5.49 2.47 -4.17
N GLN A 149 5.63 3.80 -4.18
CA GLN A 149 4.94 4.67 -5.12
C GLN A 149 5.25 4.28 -6.57
N LYS A 150 6.53 4.03 -6.88
CA LYS A 150 6.96 3.61 -8.22
C LYS A 150 6.29 2.29 -8.62
N VAL A 151 6.28 1.29 -7.74
CA VAL A 151 5.62 0.00 -8.00
C VAL A 151 4.12 0.17 -8.24
N ILE A 152 3.44 1.01 -7.45
CA ILE A 152 2.02 1.29 -7.65
C ILE A 152 1.79 2.00 -9.00
N HIS A 153 2.63 2.96 -9.37
CA HIS A 153 2.56 3.64 -10.68
C HIS A 153 2.72 2.67 -11.85
N GLU A 154 3.70 1.77 -11.77
CA GLU A 154 3.90 0.72 -12.78
C GLU A 154 2.69 -0.21 -12.88
N ALA A 155 2.06 -0.54 -11.75
CA ALA A 155 0.86 -1.36 -11.70
C ALA A 155 -0.34 -0.67 -12.35
N ILE A 156 -0.54 0.63 -12.08
CA ILE A 156 -1.58 1.47 -12.70
C ILE A 156 -1.35 1.54 -14.22
N GLN A 157 -0.12 1.82 -14.65
CA GLN A 157 0.20 1.94 -16.07
C GLN A 157 -0.02 0.62 -16.82
N ARG A 158 0.39 -0.51 -16.22
CA ARG A 158 0.14 -1.84 -16.77
C ARG A 158 -1.35 -2.14 -16.87
N SER A 159 -2.13 -1.81 -15.84
CA SER A 159 -3.59 -1.98 -15.87
C SER A 159 -4.28 -1.14 -16.94
N ARG A 160 -3.80 0.10 -17.21
CA ARG A 160 -4.35 0.94 -18.29
C ARG A 160 -4.02 0.37 -19.66
N SER A 161 -2.77 -0.06 -19.87
CA SER A 161 -2.34 -0.67 -21.13
C SER A 161 -3.11 -1.95 -21.48
N HIS A 162 -3.51 -2.76 -20.48
CA HIS A 162 -4.36 -3.94 -20.71
C HIS A 162 -5.83 -3.57 -20.94
N GLY A 163 -6.36 -2.56 -20.23
CA GLY A 163 -7.75 -2.12 -20.37
C GLY A 163 -8.08 -1.52 -21.74
N ASP A 164 -7.10 -0.89 -22.39
CA ASP A 164 -7.27 -0.29 -23.73
C ASP A 164 -7.52 -1.33 -24.85
N PHE A 165 -7.25 -2.62 -24.62
CA PHE A 165 -7.53 -3.68 -25.61
C PHE A 165 -8.91 -4.33 -25.46
N GLU A 166 -9.56 -4.23 -24.28
CA GLU A 166 -10.85 -4.92 -24.01
C GLU A 166 -12.09 -4.04 -24.22
N GLY A 167 -11.95 -2.72 -24.38
CA GLY A 167 -13.07 -1.78 -24.39
C GLY A 167 -13.50 -1.30 -25.78
N ALA A 168 -14.32 -2.09 -26.49
CA ALA A 168 -14.99 -1.73 -27.75
C ALA A 168 -14.06 -1.31 -28.93
N PRO A 169 -14.49 -1.40 -30.20
CA PRO A 169 -13.78 -0.75 -31.28
C PRO A 169 -13.80 0.76 -31.03
N SER A 170 -12.76 1.29 -30.37
CA SER A 170 -12.57 2.72 -30.28
C SER A 170 -12.47 3.28 -31.70
N PHE A 171 -13.11 4.41 -31.97
CA PHE A 171 -12.99 5.11 -33.27
C PHE A 171 -11.51 5.27 -33.68
N THR A 172 -10.63 5.44 -32.69
CA THR A 172 -9.17 5.46 -32.85
C THR A 172 -8.59 4.13 -33.34
N GLY A 173 -9.09 2.99 -32.86
CA GLY A 173 -8.71 1.66 -33.34
C GLY A 173 -9.17 1.42 -34.78
N VAL A 174 -10.42 1.78 -35.10
CA VAL A 174 -10.96 1.67 -36.47
C VAL A 174 -10.16 2.56 -37.45
N ALA A 175 -9.87 3.81 -37.07
CA ALA A 175 -9.07 4.72 -37.89
C ALA A 175 -7.64 4.19 -38.13
N ARG A 176 -7.01 3.62 -37.09
CA ARG A 176 -5.66 3.05 -37.20
C ARG A 176 -5.62 1.79 -38.08
N GLU A 177 -6.69 0.98 -38.05
CA GLU A 177 -6.82 -0.19 -38.92
C GLU A 177 -7.05 0.22 -40.39
N LEU A 178 -7.82 1.29 -40.62
CA LEU A 178 -8.01 1.87 -41.96
C LEU A 178 -6.69 2.42 -42.54
N GLU A 179 -5.90 3.14 -41.74
CA GLU A 179 -4.58 3.64 -42.12
C GLU A 179 -3.63 2.50 -42.51
N ARG A 180 -3.70 1.37 -41.78
CA ARG A 180 -2.90 0.18 -42.08
C ARG A 180 -3.33 -0.51 -43.38
N LEU A 181 -4.64 -0.56 -43.66
CA LEU A 181 -5.18 -1.10 -44.91
C LEU A 181 -4.79 -0.22 -46.11
N GLU A 182 -4.83 1.11 -45.95
CA GLU A 182 -4.43 2.07 -46.98
C GLU A 182 -2.93 1.93 -47.31
N ALA A 183 -2.07 1.78 -46.30
CA ALA A 183 -0.65 1.53 -46.50
C ALA A 183 -0.37 0.21 -47.25
N LEU A 184 -1.16 -0.85 -47.03
CA LEU A 184 -1.01 -2.13 -47.73
C LEU A 184 -1.49 -2.05 -49.20
N TRP A 185 -2.51 -1.24 -49.45
CA TRP A 185 -3.02 -0.95 -50.77
C TRP A 185 -2.01 -0.13 -51.59
N GLU A 186 -1.46 0.97 -51.03
CA GLU A 186 -0.42 1.77 -51.68
C GLU A 186 0.84 0.95 -52.03
N ARG A 187 1.16 -0.03 -51.20
CA ARG A 187 2.30 -0.94 -51.40
C ARG A 187 2.05 -2.03 -52.45
N GLY A 188 0.85 -2.09 -53.02
CA GLY A 188 0.43 -3.08 -54.01
C GLY A 188 0.27 -4.50 -53.46
N THR A 189 0.20 -4.65 -52.14
CA THR A 189 0.05 -5.96 -51.47
C THR A 189 -1.41 -6.38 -51.29
N LEU A 190 -2.34 -5.43 -51.43
CA LEU A 190 -3.78 -5.64 -51.31
C LEU A 190 -4.46 -5.18 -52.60
N THR A 191 -5.38 -5.97 -53.12
CA THR A 191 -6.14 -5.59 -54.33
C THR A 191 -7.25 -4.58 -54.00
N ASP A 192 -7.71 -3.82 -55.00
CA ASP A 192 -8.79 -2.83 -54.84
C ASP A 192 -10.07 -3.45 -54.24
N GLU A 193 -10.42 -4.66 -54.66
CA GLU A 193 -11.61 -5.37 -54.18
C GLU A 193 -11.49 -5.78 -52.71
N GLU A 194 -10.32 -6.26 -52.29
CA GLU A 194 -10.05 -6.68 -50.91
C GLU A 194 -10.03 -5.48 -49.96
N PHE A 195 -9.48 -4.35 -50.40
CA PHE A 195 -9.46 -3.11 -49.63
C PHE A 195 -10.88 -2.60 -49.35
N GLU A 196 -11.72 -2.47 -50.39
CA GLU A 196 -13.08 -1.97 -50.24
C GLU A 196 -14.01 -2.93 -49.47
N ALA A 197 -13.73 -4.24 -49.49
CA ALA A 197 -14.43 -5.21 -48.66
C ALA A 197 -14.10 -5.06 -47.16
N GLN A 198 -12.83 -4.89 -46.82
CA GLN A 198 -12.36 -4.71 -45.44
C GLN A 198 -12.78 -3.35 -44.86
N LYS A 199 -12.68 -2.27 -45.65
CA LYS A 199 -13.11 -0.93 -45.27
C LYS A 199 -14.61 -0.88 -44.91
N ARG A 200 -15.47 -1.51 -45.72
CA ARG A 200 -16.91 -1.63 -45.41
C ARG A 200 -17.18 -2.42 -44.13
N ARG A 201 -16.42 -3.50 -43.90
CA ARG A 201 -16.55 -4.30 -42.67
C ARG A 201 -16.18 -3.53 -41.41
N LEU A 202 -15.20 -2.64 -41.49
CA LEU A 202 -14.72 -1.83 -40.36
C LEU A 202 -15.60 -0.60 -40.08
N LEU A 203 -16.21 -0.01 -41.10
CA LEU A 203 -17.04 1.20 -40.95
C LEU A 203 -18.49 0.92 -40.53
N GLY A 204 -18.98 -0.31 -40.73
CA GLY A 204 -20.34 -0.71 -40.35
C GLY A 204 -21.41 -0.10 -41.25
#